data_AF-A0A7J6HXV8-F1
#
_entry.id   AF-A0A7J6HXV8-F1
#
_cell.length_a   1.000
_cell.length_b   1.000
_cell.length_c   1.000
_cell.angle_alpha   90.00
_cell.angle_beta   90.00
_cell.angle_gamma   90.00
#
_symmetry.space_group_name_H-M   'P 1'
#
loop_
_entity.id
_entity.type
_entity.pdbx_description
1 polymer ?
#
loop_
_entity_poly.entity_id
_entity_poly.type
_entity_poly.pdbx_seq_one_letter_code
_entity_poly.pdbx_strand_id
1 'polypeptide(L)'
;MDTKLFAYSNDHQRNEDTEVTTNLRSWRGQAKHHPHLRNAYGILIIIGWGILLPVGVIIARYFSKFPIHLNEWYSYHIMCQSIGYVLGTLGWLIGILIDHTSKQHSHELRSHQILGIIIFTLTTIQMVAIFWQPKKEEEYDHCGWKSWGIYHRLMGYVIIVLIIADIFEGIILNQNQPTKWKWSCVGILVILVLTAVSLEIYRWVKSKIIQQAVELNSEMYTSA
;
A
#
# COMPACT_ATOMS: atom_id res chain seq x y z
N MET A 1 -25.88 54.75 40.93
CA MET A 1 -25.11 55.11 39.71
C MET A 1 -24.63 53.85 38.98
N ASP A 2 -25.23 52.69 39.27
CA ASP A 2 -24.55 51.40 39.14
C ASP A 2 -24.99 50.61 37.91
N THR A 3 -26.12 50.97 37.31
CA THR A 3 -26.69 50.27 36.15
C THR A 3 -25.83 50.40 34.90
N LYS A 4 -25.07 51.50 34.75
CA LYS A 4 -24.19 51.71 33.59
C LYS A 4 -22.87 50.93 33.69
N LEU A 5 -22.39 50.68 34.91
CA LEU A 5 -21.17 49.89 35.16
C LEU A 5 -21.40 48.40 34.90
N PHE A 6 -22.57 47.87 35.28
CA PHE A 6 -22.95 46.49 34.96
C PHE A 6 -23.17 46.25 33.47
N ALA A 7 -23.71 47.23 32.73
CA ALA A 7 -23.85 47.12 31.28
C ALA A 7 -22.48 47.12 30.58
N TYR A 8 -21.58 48.02 30.99
CA TYR A 8 -20.23 48.11 30.42
C TYR A 8 -19.40 46.84 30.65
N SER A 9 -19.46 46.27 31.86
CA SER A 9 -18.74 45.04 32.20
C SER A 9 -19.27 43.82 31.45
N ASN A 10 -20.59 43.74 31.24
CA ASN A 10 -21.20 42.61 30.51
C ASN A 10 -20.90 42.66 29.00
N ASP A 11 -20.82 43.85 28.40
CA ASP A 11 -20.49 43.99 26.98
C ASP A 11 -19.01 43.67 26.70
N HIS A 12 -18.10 44.06 27.60
CA HIS A 12 -16.67 43.73 27.45
C HIS A 12 -16.43 42.22 27.57
N GLN A 13 -17.04 41.58 28.56
CA GLN A 13 -16.95 40.13 28.75
C GLN A 13 -17.59 39.36 27.59
N ARG A 14 -18.76 39.81 27.10
CA ARG A 14 -19.42 39.23 25.92
C ARG A 14 -18.55 39.37 24.68
N ASN A 15 -17.88 40.50 24.47
CA ASN A 15 -17.00 40.70 23.31
C ASN A 15 -15.74 39.83 23.38
N GLU A 16 -15.13 39.69 24.56
CA GLU A 16 -14.00 38.77 24.75
C GLU A 16 -14.40 37.31 24.52
N ASP A 17 -15.53 36.87 25.07
CA ASP A 17 -16.03 35.51 24.87
C ASP A 17 -16.42 35.26 23.41
N THR A 18 -16.95 36.27 22.71
CA THR A 18 -17.30 36.18 21.28
C THR A 18 -16.04 36.21 20.41
N GLU A 19 -14.99 36.96 20.77
CA GLU A 19 -13.72 37.01 20.05
C GLU A 19 -12.88 35.72 20.22
N VAL A 20 -12.85 35.18 21.44
CA VAL A 20 -12.18 33.90 21.74
C VAL A 20 -12.92 32.74 21.09
N THR A 21 -14.26 32.73 21.09
CA THR A 21 -15.04 31.67 20.42
C THR A 21 -15.06 31.79 18.89
N THR A 22 -14.98 33.00 18.33
CA THR A 22 -14.84 33.21 16.88
C THR A 22 -13.45 32.83 16.37
N ASN A 23 -12.38 33.08 17.14
CA ASN A 23 -11.04 32.59 16.81
C ASN A 23 -10.92 31.06 16.93
N LEU A 24 -11.48 30.44 17.97
CA LEU A 24 -11.48 28.99 18.12
C LEU A 24 -12.33 28.28 17.04
N ARG A 25 -13.41 28.93 16.59
CA ARG A 25 -14.24 28.44 15.47
C ARG A 25 -13.57 28.68 14.12
N SER A 26 -12.85 29.80 13.92
CA SER A 26 -12.10 30.06 12.68
C SER A 26 -10.95 29.05 12.54
N TRP A 27 -10.28 28.69 13.63
CA TRP A 27 -9.22 27.68 13.60
C TRP A 27 -9.74 26.26 13.30
N ARG A 28 -10.95 25.92 13.77
CA ARG A 28 -11.61 24.63 13.47
C ARG A 28 -12.32 24.62 12.10
N GLY A 29 -12.64 25.77 11.54
CA GLY A 29 -13.38 25.93 10.27
C GLY A 29 -12.52 26.27 9.05
N GLN A 30 -11.24 26.58 9.26
CA GLN A 30 -10.31 26.96 8.20
C GLN A 30 -9.35 25.82 7.87
N ALA A 31 -9.87 24.60 7.75
CA ALA A 31 -9.24 23.58 6.94
C ALA A 31 -9.32 24.05 5.49
N LYS A 32 -8.37 24.90 5.10
CA LYS A 32 -8.14 25.27 3.71
C LYS A 32 -8.24 23.98 2.91
N HIS A 33 -9.21 23.93 2.01
CA HIS A 33 -9.27 22.92 0.97
C HIS A 33 -7.91 22.98 0.27
N HIS A 34 -6.99 22.09 0.65
CA HIS A 34 -5.65 22.01 0.07
C HIS A 34 -5.71 20.93 -1.00
N PRO A 35 -6.18 21.24 -2.23
CA PRO A 35 -6.25 20.26 -3.32
C PRO A 35 -4.88 19.61 -3.57
N HIS A 36 -3.79 20.35 -3.32
CA HIS A 36 -2.43 19.84 -3.40
C HIS A 36 -2.16 18.70 -2.42
N LEU A 37 -2.63 18.79 -1.17
CA LEU A 37 -2.45 17.72 -0.18
C LEU A 37 -3.29 16.50 -0.55
N ARG A 38 -4.50 16.74 -1.06
CA ARG A 38 -5.42 15.71 -1.55
C ARG A 38 -4.84 14.90 -2.72
N ASN A 39 -4.23 15.59 -3.68
CA ASN A 39 -3.56 14.96 -4.81
C ASN A 39 -2.26 14.27 -4.36
N ALA A 40 -1.49 14.88 -3.46
CA ALA A 40 -0.23 14.33 -2.97
C ALA A 40 -0.46 12.98 -2.27
N TYR A 41 -1.36 12.87 -1.30
CA TYR A 41 -1.55 11.59 -0.60
C TYR A 41 -2.05 10.50 -1.55
N GLY A 42 -2.92 10.82 -2.51
CA GLY A 42 -3.39 9.87 -3.51
C GLY A 42 -2.25 9.34 -4.38
N ILE A 43 -1.33 10.21 -4.81
CA ILE A 43 -0.11 9.82 -5.55
C ILE A 43 0.80 8.95 -4.68
N LEU A 44 1.01 9.32 -3.40
CA LEU A 44 1.83 8.53 -2.47
C LEU A 44 1.28 7.11 -2.27
N ILE A 45 -0.04 6.95 -2.10
CA ILE A 45 -0.69 5.64 -1.95
C ILE A 45 -0.55 4.81 -3.23
N ILE A 46 -0.79 5.41 -4.40
CA ILE A 46 -0.68 4.71 -5.70
C ILE A 46 0.77 4.26 -5.94
N ILE A 47 1.74 5.14 -5.75
CA ILE A 47 3.16 4.79 -5.95
C ILE A 47 3.60 3.76 -4.91
N GLY A 48 3.26 3.98 -3.64
CA GLY A 48 3.68 3.14 -2.52
C GLY A 48 3.03 1.77 -2.55
N TRP A 49 1.75 1.70 -2.16
CA TRP A 49 1.02 0.44 -2.06
C TRP A 49 0.56 -0.09 -3.42
N GLY A 50 0.17 0.79 -4.34
CA GLY A 50 -0.37 0.39 -5.64
C GLY A 50 0.66 -0.11 -6.66
N ILE A 51 1.92 0.33 -6.59
CA ILE A 51 2.96 0.01 -7.59
C ILE A 51 4.17 -0.66 -6.95
N LEU A 52 4.82 -0.02 -5.98
CA LEU A 52 6.09 -0.51 -5.43
C LEU A 52 5.95 -1.85 -4.69
N LEU A 53 4.89 -2.04 -3.90
CA LEU A 53 4.64 -3.33 -3.23
C LEU A 53 4.42 -4.48 -4.24
N PRO A 54 3.52 -4.37 -5.24
CA PRO A 54 3.39 -5.38 -6.30
C PRO A 54 4.68 -5.62 -7.09
N VAL A 55 5.40 -4.56 -7.48
CA VAL A 55 6.66 -4.68 -8.21
C VAL A 55 7.70 -5.45 -7.39
N GLY A 56 7.81 -5.17 -6.09
CA GLY A 56 8.68 -5.94 -5.19
C GLY A 56 8.33 -7.44 -5.18
N VAL A 57 7.05 -7.79 -5.19
CA VAL A 57 6.59 -9.21 -5.26
C VAL A 57 6.95 -9.84 -6.61
N ILE A 58 6.77 -9.12 -7.72
CA ILE A 58 7.16 -9.56 -9.07
C ILE A 58 8.67 -9.84 -9.11
N ILE A 59 9.49 -8.94 -8.55
CA ILE A 59 10.95 -9.11 -8.47
C ILE A 59 11.29 -10.39 -7.70
N ALA A 60 10.74 -10.58 -6.50
CA ALA A 60 10.99 -11.78 -5.70
C ALA A 60 10.51 -13.08 -6.38
N ARG A 61 9.43 -13.05 -7.15
CA ARG A 61 8.88 -14.25 -7.78
C ARG A 61 9.65 -14.69 -9.02
N TYR A 62 9.99 -13.76 -9.91
CA TYR A 62 10.56 -14.09 -11.22
C TYR A 62 12.09 -14.01 -11.27
N PHE A 63 12.71 -13.25 -10.36
CA PHE A 63 14.16 -13.04 -10.37
C PHE A 63 14.92 -13.82 -9.28
N SER A 64 14.21 -14.54 -8.39
CA SER A 64 14.81 -15.26 -7.25
C SER A 64 15.39 -16.64 -7.57
N LYS A 65 14.71 -17.43 -8.41
CA LYS A 65 15.14 -18.82 -8.69
C LYS A 65 15.07 -19.19 -10.16
N PHE A 66 13.98 -18.85 -10.85
CA PHE A 66 13.74 -19.20 -12.24
C PHE A 66 12.57 -18.33 -12.77
N PRO A 67 12.63 -17.69 -13.95
CA PRO A 67 13.52 -17.94 -15.10
C PRO A 67 14.74 -17.02 -15.26
N ILE A 68 14.85 -15.92 -14.51
CA ILE A 68 16.00 -14.99 -14.57
C ILE A 68 16.71 -15.06 -13.22
N HIS A 69 17.99 -15.44 -13.20
CA HIS A 69 18.75 -15.48 -11.95
C HIS A 69 19.50 -14.16 -11.78
N LEU A 70 18.92 -13.22 -11.03
CA LEU A 70 19.66 -12.02 -10.62
C LEU A 70 20.25 -12.26 -9.24
N ASN A 71 21.58 -12.20 -9.09
CA ASN A 71 22.22 -12.39 -7.79
C ASN A 71 21.74 -11.39 -6.72
N GLU A 72 21.23 -10.23 -7.12
CA GLU A 72 20.82 -9.13 -6.23
C GLU A 72 19.30 -9.00 -6.06
N TRP A 73 18.50 -9.98 -6.50
CA TRP A 73 17.02 -9.92 -6.44
C TRP A 73 16.49 -9.57 -5.03
N TYR A 74 17.18 -10.06 -3.99
CA TYR A 74 16.81 -9.84 -2.60
C TYR A 74 16.97 -8.37 -2.18
N SER A 75 18.03 -7.72 -2.65
CA SER A 75 18.27 -6.29 -2.41
C SER A 75 17.19 -5.45 -3.08
N TYR A 76 16.94 -5.67 -4.37
CA TYR A 76 15.89 -4.96 -5.11
C TYR A 76 14.50 -5.18 -4.51
N HIS A 77 14.19 -6.40 -4.05
CA HIS A 77 12.95 -6.70 -3.35
C HIS A 77 12.82 -5.85 -2.07
N ILE A 78 13.83 -5.85 -1.19
CA ILE A 78 13.81 -5.08 0.06
C ILE A 78 13.69 -3.58 -0.22
N MET A 79 14.41 -3.06 -1.22
CA MET A 79 14.32 -1.65 -1.60
C MET A 79 12.90 -1.27 -2.04
N CYS A 80 12.29 -2.06 -2.93
CA CYS A 80 10.92 -1.79 -3.38
C CYS A 80 9.91 -1.88 -2.23
N GLN A 81 10.02 -2.91 -1.37
CA GLN A 81 9.11 -3.10 -0.25
C GLN A 81 9.25 -1.99 0.80
N SER A 82 10.47 -1.60 1.16
CA SER A 82 10.72 -0.54 2.14
C SER A 82 10.25 0.82 1.66
N ILE A 83 10.58 1.22 0.42
CA ILE A 83 10.13 2.49 -0.16
C ILE A 83 8.60 2.46 -0.33
N GLY A 84 8.05 1.36 -0.82
CA GLY A 84 6.61 1.19 -1.00
C GLY A 84 5.83 1.30 0.30
N TYR A 85 6.35 0.70 1.37
CA TYR A 85 5.81 0.80 2.71
C TYR A 85 5.87 2.23 3.24
N VAL A 86 7.04 2.89 3.21
CA VAL A 86 7.17 4.27 3.72
C VAL A 86 6.25 5.24 2.95
N LEU A 87 6.23 5.21 1.62
CA LEU A 87 5.38 6.11 0.84
C LEU A 87 3.89 5.83 1.08
N GLY A 88 3.49 4.56 1.10
CA GLY A 88 2.09 4.20 1.32
C GLY A 88 1.59 4.52 2.73
N THR A 89 2.43 4.30 3.76
CA THR A 89 2.09 4.67 5.15
C THR A 89 1.96 6.18 5.33
N LEU A 90 2.84 6.98 4.73
CA LEU A 90 2.72 8.44 4.73
C LEU A 90 1.44 8.90 4.02
N GLY A 91 1.15 8.35 2.84
CA GLY A 91 -0.08 8.66 2.10
C GLY A 91 -1.33 8.28 2.88
N TRP A 92 -1.35 7.11 3.51
CA TRP A 92 -2.46 6.64 4.34
C TRP A 92 -2.68 7.52 5.57
N LEU A 93 -1.61 7.91 6.28
CA LEU A 93 -1.69 8.80 7.44
C LEU A 93 -2.26 10.18 7.07
N ILE A 94 -1.82 10.76 5.95
CA ILE A 94 -2.35 12.02 5.43
C ILE A 94 -3.82 11.85 5.03
N GLY A 95 -4.19 10.71 4.44
CA GLY A 95 -5.57 10.37 4.09
C GLY A 95 -6.50 10.39 5.30
N ILE A 96 -6.09 9.75 6.40
CA ILE A 96 -6.82 9.75 7.68
C ILE A 96 -6.97 11.17 8.24
N LEU A 97 -5.89 11.96 8.22
CA LEU A 97 -5.90 13.32 8.74
C LEU A 97 -6.89 14.23 7.99
N ILE A 98 -6.95 14.11 6.66
CA ILE A 98 -7.91 14.83 5.83
C ILE A 98 -9.33 14.35 6.11
N ASP A 99 -9.53 13.04 6.24
CA ASP A 99 -10.85 12.47 6.45
C ASP A 99 -11.48 12.89 7.78
N HIS A 100 -10.71 12.87 8.88
CA HIS A 100 -11.17 13.38 10.18
C HIS A 100 -11.64 14.84 10.16
N THR A 101 -11.15 15.61 9.18
CA THR A 101 -11.49 17.01 9.02
C THR A 101 -12.76 17.19 8.18
N SER A 102 -13.10 16.23 7.31
CA SER A 102 -14.33 16.22 6.53
C SER A 102 -15.43 15.43 7.26
N LYS A 103 -16.46 16.12 7.77
CA LYS A 103 -17.57 15.53 8.54
C LYS A 103 -18.54 14.64 7.71
N GLN A 104 -18.05 13.77 6.82
CA GLN A 104 -18.91 12.96 5.96
C GLN A 104 -18.91 11.50 6.39
N HIS A 105 -19.81 11.15 7.32
CA HIS A 105 -19.91 9.81 7.89
C HIS A 105 -20.80 8.91 6.99
N SER A 106 -20.24 8.36 5.91
CA SER A 106 -20.91 7.34 5.10
C SER A 106 -20.40 5.93 5.45
N HIS A 107 -21.27 4.92 5.36
CA HIS A 107 -20.92 3.53 5.69
C HIS A 107 -19.81 2.97 4.80
N GLU A 108 -19.83 3.32 3.51
CA GLU A 108 -18.80 2.91 2.54
C GLU A 108 -17.43 3.51 2.91
N LEU A 109 -17.37 4.76 3.36
CA LEU A 109 -16.10 5.42 3.72
C LEU A 109 -15.42 4.71 4.90
N ARG A 110 -16.22 4.21 5.84
CA ARG A 110 -15.76 3.42 6.98
C ARG A 110 -15.13 2.10 6.53
N SER A 111 -15.70 1.45 5.52
CA SER A 111 -15.19 0.16 5.04
C SER A 111 -13.82 0.31 4.35
N HIS A 112 -13.65 1.32 3.49
CA HIS A 112 -12.34 1.67 2.91
C HIS A 112 -11.29 2.00 3.97
N GLN A 113 -11.66 2.73 5.03
CA GLN A 113 -10.75 2.99 6.14
C GLN A 113 -10.33 1.74 6.89
N ILE A 114 -11.27 0.82 7.13
CA ILE A 114 -10.99 -0.48 7.78
C ILE A 114 -10.04 -1.30 6.91
N LEU A 115 -10.27 -1.37 5.60
CA LEU A 115 -9.34 -2.04 4.67
C LEU A 115 -7.96 -1.41 4.72
N GLY A 116 -7.85 -0.09 4.70
CA GLY A 116 -6.57 0.61 4.85
C GLY A 116 -5.84 0.26 6.15
N ILE A 117 -6.54 0.18 7.30
CA ILE A 117 -5.96 -0.25 8.59
C ILE A 117 -5.47 -1.69 8.53
N ILE A 118 -6.26 -2.59 7.93
CA ILE A 118 -5.88 -4.00 7.77
C ILE A 118 -4.62 -4.11 6.90
N ILE A 119 -4.59 -3.43 5.75
CA ILE A 119 -3.42 -3.41 4.86
C ILE A 119 -2.19 -2.86 5.58
N PHE A 120 -2.33 -1.73 6.29
CA PHE A 120 -1.25 -1.15 7.09
C PHE A 120 -0.71 -2.14 8.12
N THR A 121 -1.60 -2.82 8.84
CA THR A 121 -1.21 -3.77 9.88
C THR A 121 -0.50 -4.99 9.28
N LEU A 122 -1.06 -5.58 8.23
CA LEU A 122 -0.47 -6.75 7.56
C LEU A 122 0.87 -6.41 6.90
N THR A 123 0.98 -5.25 6.24
CA THR A 123 2.26 -4.79 5.66
C THR A 123 3.30 -4.52 6.74
N THR A 124 2.91 -3.96 7.88
CA THR A 124 3.82 -3.77 9.04
C THR A 124 4.32 -5.11 9.55
N ILE A 125 3.43 -6.09 9.75
CA ILE A 125 3.79 -7.45 10.16
C ILE A 125 4.75 -8.08 9.14
N GLN A 126 4.49 -7.89 7.85
CA GLN A 126 5.34 -8.39 6.76
C GLN A 126 6.75 -7.78 6.81
N MET A 127 6.87 -6.47 7.08
CA MET A 127 8.16 -5.77 7.23
C MET A 127 8.89 -6.22 8.49
N VAL A 128 8.19 -6.37 9.61
CA VAL A 128 8.76 -6.90 10.86
C VAL A 128 9.26 -8.34 10.69
N ALA A 129 8.54 -9.16 9.92
CA ALA A 129 8.92 -10.54 9.65
C ALA A 129 10.30 -10.66 8.95
N ILE A 130 10.76 -9.63 8.23
CA ILE A 130 12.12 -9.62 7.65
C ILE A 130 13.19 -9.56 8.75
N PHE A 131 12.96 -8.80 9.81
CA PHE A 131 13.90 -8.73 10.94
C PHE A 131 13.98 -10.04 11.72
N TRP A 132 12.90 -10.84 11.70
CA TRP A 132 12.85 -12.17 12.32
C TRP A 132 13.29 -13.29 11.36
N GLN A 133 13.90 -12.95 10.22
CA GLN A 133 14.35 -13.95 9.27
C GLN A 133 15.42 -14.86 9.90
N PRO A 134 15.16 -16.17 10.03
CA PRO A 134 16.14 -17.11 10.57
C PRO A 134 17.32 -17.25 9.60
N LYS A 135 18.54 -17.39 10.15
CA LYS A 135 19.76 -17.61 9.36
C LYS A 135 19.73 -19.01 8.74
N LYS A 136 20.33 -19.16 7.57
CA LYS A 136 20.38 -20.43 6.80
C LYS A 136 21.40 -21.44 7.37
N GLU A 137 21.65 -21.47 8.66
CA GLU A 137 22.72 -22.31 9.22
C GLU A 137 22.14 -23.48 10.02
N GLU A 138 22.63 -24.67 9.64
CA GLU A 138 22.42 -26.01 10.22
C GLU A 138 21.06 -26.71 9.99
N GLU A 139 21.15 -28.03 9.80
CA GLU A 139 20.11 -28.99 9.37
C GLU A 139 18.84 -28.97 10.25
N TYR A 140 18.95 -28.47 11.49
CA TYR A 140 17.87 -28.37 12.47
C TYR A 140 16.96 -27.13 12.27
N ASP A 141 17.47 -26.04 11.68
CA ASP A 141 16.74 -24.77 11.54
C ASP A 141 16.04 -24.62 10.15
N HIS A 142 16.17 -25.66 9.33
CA HIS A 142 15.57 -25.72 8.00
C HIS A 142 14.03 -25.72 8.03
N CYS A 143 13.42 -26.22 9.12
CA CYS A 143 11.97 -26.18 9.31
C CYS A 143 11.46 -24.76 9.62
N GLY A 144 12.19 -24.00 10.44
CA GLY A 144 11.91 -22.59 10.74
C GLY A 144 12.02 -21.71 9.50
N TRP A 145 13.11 -21.87 8.74
CA TRP A 145 13.32 -21.13 7.48
C TRP A 145 12.25 -21.42 6.42
N LYS A 146 11.84 -22.69 6.27
CA LYS A 146 10.77 -23.07 5.33
C LYS A 146 9.41 -22.51 5.75
N SER A 147 9.08 -22.57 7.04
CA SER A 147 7.81 -22.04 7.59
C SER A 147 7.73 -20.53 7.43
N TRP A 148 8.81 -19.82 7.76
CA TRP A 148 8.94 -18.38 7.51
C TRP A 148 8.76 -18.04 6.03
N GLY A 149 9.40 -18.79 5.13
CA GLY A 149 9.31 -18.56 3.69
C GLY A 149 7.90 -18.77 3.13
N ILE A 150 7.15 -19.76 3.64
CA ILE A 150 5.76 -20.00 3.27
C ILE A 150 4.86 -18.89 3.82
N TYR A 151 4.99 -18.59 5.11
CA TYR A 151 4.24 -17.53 5.79
C TYR A 151 4.41 -16.19 5.08
N HIS A 152 5.67 -15.74 4.90
CA HIS A 152 5.98 -14.46 4.27
C HIS A 152 5.44 -14.40 2.84
N ARG A 153 5.51 -15.50 2.08
CA ARG A 153 4.99 -15.54 0.71
C ARG A 153 3.46 -15.52 0.66
N LEU A 154 2.79 -16.30 1.50
CA LEU A 154 1.33 -16.37 1.58
C LEU A 154 0.77 -15.00 2.00
N MET A 155 1.34 -14.42 3.05
CA MET A 155 0.94 -13.11 3.58
C MET A 155 1.11 -12.02 2.53
N GLY A 156 2.23 -12.03 1.78
CA GLY A 156 2.45 -11.12 0.67
C GLY A 156 1.35 -11.18 -0.40
N TYR A 157 0.85 -12.38 -0.75
CA TYR A 157 -0.26 -12.51 -1.70
C TYR A 157 -1.58 -11.99 -1.14
N VAL A 158 -1.88 -12.26 0.13
CA VAL A 158 -3.07 -11.74 0.80
C VAL A 158 -3.07 -10.20 0.78
N ILE A 159 -1.93 -9.58 1.09
CA ILE A 159 -1.78 -8.12 1.05
C ILE A 159 -2.07 -7.56 -0.34
N ILE A 160 -1.55 -8.18 -1.41
CA ILE A 160 -1.81 -7.72 -2.78
C ILE A 160 -3.29 -7.79 -3.13
N VAL A 161 -3.99 -8.87 -2.76
CA VAL A 161 -5.43 -9.00 -3.00
C VAL A 161 -6.21 -7.92 -2.24
N LEU A 162 -5.83 -7.64 -0.99
CA LEU A 162 -6.44 -6.59 -0.19
C LEU A 162 -6.21 -5.20 -0.79
N ILE A 163 -5.00 -4.89 -1.27
CA ILE A 163 -4.70 -3.62 -1.97
C ILE A 163 -5.58 -3.47 -3.21
N ILE A 164 -5.78 -4.53 -3.98
CA ILE A 164 -6.66 -4.50 -5.16
C ILE A 164 -8.10 -4.22 -4.74
N ALA A 165 -8.60 -4.92 -3.71
CA ALA A 165 -9.95 -4.69 -3.18
C ALA A 165 -10.13 -3.24 -2.68
N ASP A 166 -9.14 -2.71 -1.97
CA ASP A 166 -9.13 -1.34 -1.46
C ASP A 166 -9.16 -0.29 -2.59
N ILE A 167 -8.42 -0.52 -3.68
CA ILE A 167 -8.48 0.34 -4.87
C ILE A 167 -9.88 0.34 -5.49
N PHE A 168 -10.51 -0.83 -5.64
CA PHE A 168 -11.86 -0.92 -6.20
C PHE A 168 -12.89 -0.21 -5.31
N GLU A 169 -12.80 -0.42 -4.00
CA GLU A 169 -13.68 0.24 -3.04
C GLU A 169 -13.48 1.77 -3.07
N GLY A 170 -12.23 2.23 -3.10
CA GLY A 170 -11.89 3.65 -3.27
C GLY A 170 -12.44 4.26 -4.57
N ILE A 171 -12.46 3.51 -5.67
CA ILE A 171 -13.05 3.97 -6.95
C ILE A 171 -14.58 4.10 -6.84
N ILE A 172 -15.24 3.15 -6.18
CA ILE A 172 -16.70 3.15 -5.95
C ILE A 172 -17.08 4.34 -5.07
N LEU A 173 -16.34 4.58 -4.00
CA LEU A 173 -16.55 5.70 -3.07
C LEU A 173 -16.38 7.07 -3.70
N ASN A 174 -15.34 7.23 -4.52
CA ASN A 174 -14.96 8.52 -5.07
C ASN A 174 -15.64 8.76 -6.43
N GLN A 175 -16.96 8.55 -6.51
CA GLN A 175 -17.70 8.68 -7.77
C GLN A 175 -17.55 10.07 -8.42
N ASN A 176 -17.42 11.10 -7.59
CA ASN A 176 -17.35 12.50 -8.00
C ASN A 176 -15.96 12.95 -8.50
N GLN A 177 -14.94 12.08 -8.43
CA GLN A 177 -13.62 12.39 -8.99
C GLN A 177 -13.64 12.32 -10.53
N PRO A 178 -12.78 13.09 -11.22
CA PRO A 178 -12.71 13.08 -12.68
C PRO A 178 -12.45 11.66 -13.18
N THR A 179 -13.20 11.25 -14.20
CA THR A 179 -13.14 9.90 -14.81
C THR A 179 -11.71 9.48 -15.14
N LYS A 180 -10.86 10.43 -15.57
CA LYS A 180 -9.43 10.22 -15.85
C LYS A 180 -8.67 9.57 -14.68
N TRP A 181 -8.95 9.97 -13.43
CA TRP A 181 -8.27 9.41 -12.25
C TRP A 181 -8.61 7.94 -12.05
N LYS A 182 -9.89 7.58 -12.16
CA LYS A 182 -10.35 6.18 -12.05
C LYS A 182 -9.71 5.29 -13.11
N TRP A 183 -9.73 5.75 -14.37
CA TRP A 183 -9.11 5.03 -15.48
C TRP A 183 -7.59 4.90 -15.35
N SER A 184 -6.93 5.89 -14.75
CA SER A 184 -5.49 5.80 -14.44
C SER A 184 -5.19 4.69 -13.43
N CYS A 185 -5.97 4.60 -12.34
CA CYS A 185 -5.81 3.52 -11.36
C CYS A 185 -6.06 2.13 -11.98
N VAL A 186 -7.13 2.00 -12.77
CA VAL A 186 -7.44 0.75 -13.48
C VAL A 186 -6.34 0.40 -14.50
N GLY A 187 -5.83 1.39 -15.24
CA GLY A 187 -4.75 1.20 -16.20
C GLY A 187 -3.47 0.67 -15.55
N ILE A 188 -3.06 1.24 -14.41
CA ILE A 188 -1.90 0.77 -13.63
C ILE A 188 -2.10 -0.68 -13.19
N LEU A 189 -3.29 -1.01 -12.67
CA LEU A 189 -3.62 -2.37 -12.25
C LEU A 189 -3.53 -3.36 -13.43
N VAL A 190 -4.10 -3.01 -14.58
CA VAL A 190 -4.04 -3.84 -15.79
C VAL A 190 -2.61 -4.04 -16.26
N ILE A 191 -1.76 -3.00 -16.23
CA ILE A 191 -0.34 -3.10 -16.59
C ILE A 191 0.40 -4.06 -15.65
N LEU A 192 0.16 -3.97 -14.34
CA LEU A 192 0.77 -4.88 -13.36
C LEU A 192 0.34 -6.34 -13.58
N VAL A 193 -0.96 -6.57 -13.83
CA VAL A 193 -1.49 -7.91 -14.13
C VAL A 193 -0.90 -8.43 -15.43
N LEU A 194 -0.87 -7.63 -16.50
CA LEU A 194 -0.30 -8.02 -17.79
C LEU A 194 1.18 -8.35 -17.67
N THR A 195 1.94 -7.56 -16.90
CA THR A 195 3.35 -7.81 -16.61
C THR A 195 3.52 -9.14 -15.88
N ALA A 196 2.72 -9.39 -14.84
CA ALA A 196 2.75 -10.63 -14.09
C ALA A 196 2.41 -11.86 -14.96
N VAL A 197 1.38 -11.75 -15.81
CA VAL A 197 0.97 -12.81 -16.76
C VAL A 197 2.06 -13.06 -17.80
N SER A 198 2.63 -12.00 -18.37
CA SER A 198 3.71 -12.12 -19.37
C SER A 198 4.93 -12.84 -18.79
N LEU A 199 5.33 -12.51 -17.56
CA LEU A 199 6.43 -13.17 -16.86
C LEU A 199 6.10 -14.63 -16.48
N GLU A 200 4.83 -14.92 -16.14
CA GLU A 200 4.38 -16.29 -15.90
C GLU A 200 4.49 -17.11 -17.19
N ILE A 201 3.96 -16.62 -18.31
CA ILE A 201 4.09 -17.28 -19.63
C ILE A 201 5.56 -17.51 -19.98
N TYR A 202 6.41 -16.51 -19.80
CA TYR A 202 7.85 -16.65 -20.05
C TYR A 202 8.48 -17.76 -19.19
N ARG A 203 8.12 -17.85 -17.91
CA ARG A 203 8.57 -18.91 -17.00
C ARG A 203 8.14 -20.30 -17.50
N TRP A 204 6.89 -20.45 -17.94
CA TRP A 204 6.36 -21.70 -18.50
C TRP A 204 7.09 -22.12 -19.78
N VAL A 205 7.26 -21.20 -20.72
CA VAL A 205 7.96 -21.48 -21.99
C VAL A 205 9.39 -21.92 -21.73
N LYS A 206 10.13 -21.18 -20.90
CA LYS A 206 11.51 -21.53 -20.56
C LYS A 206 11.59 -22.89 -19.84
N SER A 207 10.66 -23.18 -18.93
CA SER A 207 10.60 -24.47 -18.25
C SER A 207 10.42 -25.63 -19.24
N LYS A 208 9.54 -25.48 -20.23
CA LYS A 208 9.33 -26.50 -21.27
C LYS A 208 10.56 -26.71 -22.15
N ILE A 209 11.23 -25.63 -22.56
CA ILE A 209 12.46 -25.72 -23.37
C ILE A 209 13.55 -26.50 -22.65
N ILE A 210 13.74 -26.23 -21.35
CA ILE A 210 14.74 -26.96 -20.56
C ILE A 210 14.37 -28.44 -20.41
N GLN A 211 13.09 -28.75 -20.18
CA GLN A 211 12.64 -30.14 -20.11
C GLN A 211 12.93 -30.90 -21.40
N GLN A 212 12.61 -30.31 -22.56
CA GLN A 212 12.93 -30.89 -23.86
C GLN A 212 14.43 -31.07 -24.08
N ALA A 213 15.25 -30.11 -23.68
CA ALA A 213 16.71 -30.22 -23.79
C ALA A 213 17.28 -31.35 -22.90
N VAL A 214 16.72 -31.55 -21.70
CA VAL A 214 17.11 -32.62 -20.78
C VAL A 214 16.70 -33.99 -21.33
N GLU A 215 15.49 -34.12 -21.87
CA GLU A 215 14.99 -35.35 -22.50
C GLU A 215 15.87 -35.76 -23.69
N LEU A 216 16.14 -34.85 -24.63
CA LEU A 216 17.01 -35.09 -25.79
C LEU A 216 18.43 -35.53 -25.38
N ASN A 217 18.97 -34.91 -24.32
CA ASN A 217 20.30 -35.28 -23.83
C ASN A 217 20.30 -36.69 -23.22
N SER A 218 19.24 -37.08 -22.51
CA SER A 218 19.12 -38.40 -21.91
C SER A 218 18.98 -39.53 -22.95
N GLU A 219 18.31 -39.25 -24.08
CA GLU A 219 18.18 -40.20 -25.19
C GLU A 219 19.52 -40.44 -25.89
N MET A 220 20.38 -39.42 -26.04
CA MET A 220 21.74 -39.60 -26.59
C MET A 220 22.61 -40.54 -25.74
N TYR A 221 22.57 -40.41 -24.41
CA TYR A 221 23.40 -41.25 -23.52
C TYR A 221 22.90 -42.68 -23.38
N THR A 222 21.62 -42.94 -23.67
CA THR A 222 21.02 -44.28 -23.56
C THR A 222 21.05 -45.05 -24.88
N SER A 223 21.32 -44.37 -26.00
CA SER A 223 21.41 -44.96 -27.36
C SER A 223 22.84 -45.22 -27.83
N ALA A 224 23.86 -44.88 -27.03
CA ALA A 224 25.28 -45.13 -27.27
C ALA A 224 25.80 -46.33 -26.47
#